data_AF-A0A4V3BGB3-F1
#
_entry.id   AF-A0A4V3BGB3-F1
#
_cell.length_a   1.000
_cell.length_b   1.000
_cell.length_c   1.000
_cell.angle_alpha   90.00
_cell.angle_beta   90.00
_cell.angle_gamma   90.00
#
_symmetry.space_group_name_H-M   'P 1'
#
loop_
_entity.id
_entity.type
_entity.pdbx_description
1 polymer ?
#
loop_
_entity_poly.entity_id
_entity_poly.type
_entity_poly.pdbx_seq_one_letter_code
_entity_poly.pdbx_strand_id
1 'polypeptide(L)' 'MGVILLKASYPDTSQEHTEYRIIQNEYEKIRYIDRAKNELYKRTHRSNDAQVIKLEFIYPDDIETYYYKA' A
#
# COMPACT_ATOMS: atom_id res chain seq x y z
N MET A 1 0.92 3.12 21.90
CA MET A 1 1.14 2.98 20.44
C MET A 1 0.62 1.60 20.06
N GLY A 2 -0.47 1.55 19.31
CA GLY A 2 -1.10 0.29 18.89
C GLY A 2 -0.38 -0.31 17.68
N VAL A 3 -0.49 -1.63 17.54
CA VAL A 3 -0.02 -2.35 16.35
C VAL A 3 -0.96 -2.01 15.19
N ILE A 4 -0.40 -1.61 14.04
CA ILE A 4 -1.17 -1.29 12.83
C ILE A 4 -1.00 -2.46 11.86
N LEU A 5 -2.11 -3.06 11.42
CA LEU A 5 -2.07 -4.06 10.35
C LEU A 5 -2.23 -3.35 9.00
N LEU A 6 -1.20 -3.43 8.17
CA LEU A 6 -1.26 -2.96 6.79
C LEU A 6 -1.70 -4.10 5.87
N LYS A 7 -2.68 -3.81 5.02
CA LYS A 7 -3.04 -4.60 3.84
C LYS A 7 -2.79 -3.79 2.57
N ALA A 8 -1.88 -4.24 1.73
CA ALA A 8 -1.53 -3.62 0.45
C ALA A 8 -2.08 -4.47 -0.69
N SER A 9 -2.86 -3.87 -1.59
CA SER A 9 -3.56 -4.57 -2.67
C SER A 9 -3.31 -3.88 -4.02
N TYR A 10 -3.22 -4.63 -5.11
CA TYR A 10 -3.08 -4.11 -6.47
C TYR A 10 -4.34 -4.45 -7.28
N PRO A 11 -5.38 -3.59 -7.25
CA PRO A 11 -6.71 -3.94 -7.77
C PRO A 11 -6.78 -4.04 -9.31
N ASP A 12 -5.87 -3.38 -10.04
CA ASP A 12 -5.88 -3.36 -11.51
C ASP A 12 -4.98 -4.43 -12.15
N THR A 13 -4.22 -5.18 -11.35
CA THR A 13 -3.44 -6.30 -11.88
C THR A 13 -4.32 -7.54 -11.95
N SER A 14 -4.31 -8.23 -13.09
CA SER A 14 -5.10 -9.47 -13.34
C SER A 14 -4.82 -10.61 -12.37
N GLN A 15 -3.76 -10.49 -11.57
CA GLN A 15 -3.52 -11.26 -10.36
C GLN A 15 -3.72 -10.32 -9.17
N GLU A 16 -4.81 -10.51 -8.44
CA GLU A 16 -5.10 -9.77 -7.21
C GLU A 16 -4.04 -10.13 -6.16
N HIS A 17 -2.93 -9.37 -6.13
CA HIS A 17 -1.88 -9.58 -5.15
C HIS A 17 -2.19 -8.73 -3.91
N THR A 18 -2.45 -9.41 -2.79
CA THR A 18 -2.65 -8.76 -1.49
C THR A 18 -1.53 -9.18 -0.55
N GLU A 19 -0.81 -8.20 -0.02
CA GLU A 19 0.24 -8.38 0.97
C GLU A 19 -0.21 -7.84 2.33
N TYR A 20 0.13 -8.56 3.40
CA TYR A 20 -0.14 -8.14 4.78
C TYR A 20 1.16 -7.87 5.51
N ARG A 21 1.19 -6.82 6.32
CA ARG A 21 2.38 -6.45 7.11
C ARG A 21 1.99 -5.78 8.42
N ILE A 22 2.75 -6.06 9.47
CA ILE A 22 2.66 -5.32 10.73
C ILE A 22 3.51 -4.04 10.62
N ILE A 23 2.90 -2.91 10.93
CA ILE A 23 3.52 -1.59 11.05
C ILE A 23 3.49 -1.21 12.54
N GLN A 24 4.66 -0.93 13.12
CA GLN A 24 4.77 -0.75 14.57
C GLN A 24 4.47 0.68 15.03
N ASN A 25 4.60 1.66 14.13
CA ASN A 25 4.45 3.07 14.45
C ASN A 25 4.20 3.91 13.19
N GLU A 26 3.86 5.19 13.40
CA GLU A 26 3.55 6.14 12.33
C GLU A 26 4.74 6.45 11.42
N TYR A 27 5.97 6.39 11.96
CA TYR A 27 7.18 6.59 11.17
C TYR A 27 7.39 5.47 10.14
N GLU A 28 7.15 4.21 10.54
CA GLU A 28 7.16 3.06 9.63
C GLU A 28 6.04 3.15 8.58
N LYS A 29 4.86 3.65 8.97
CA LYS A 29 3.75 3.91 8.03
C LYS A 29 4.16 4.87 6.93
N ILE A 30 4.73 6.03 7.29
CA ILE A 30 5.19 7.04 6.31
C ILE A 30 6.25 6.44 5.37
N ARG A 31 7.27 5.77 5.93
CA ARG A 31 8.31 5.11 5.11
C ARG A 31 7.74 4.06 4.17
N TYR A 32 6.74 3.30 4.62
CA TYR A 32 6.11 2.30 3.76
C TYR A 32 5.36 2.95 2.61
N ILE A 33 4.57 4.00 2.88
CA ILE A 33 3.83 4.75 1.85
C ILE A 33 4.79 5.28 0.78
N ASP A 34 5.90 5.90 1.16
CA ASP A 34 6.89 6.41 0.21
C ASP A 34 7.51 5.29 -0.63
N ARG A 35 7.85 4.17 0.00
CA ARG A 35 8.37 3.00 -0.71
C ARG A 35 7.35 2.44 -1.69
N ALA A 36 6.09 2.29 -1.27
CA ALA A 36 5.01 1.77 -2.09
C ALA A 36 4.76 2.64 -3.32
N LYS A 37 4.76 3.97 -3.17
CA LYS A 37 4.65 4.93 -4.28
C LYS A 37 5.82 4.81 -5.25
N ASN A 38 7.05 4.67 -4.75
CA ASN A 38 8.23 4.52 -5.59
C ASN A 38 8.19 3.20 -6.39
N GLU A 39 7.78 2.10 -5.76
CA GLU A 39 7.61 0.82 -6.46
C GLU A 39 6.46 0.86 -7.48
N LEU A 40 5.34 1.52 -7.16
CA LEU A 40 4.24 1.74 -8.11
C LEU A 40 4.73 2.49 -9.36
N TYR A 41 5.47 3.58 -9.16
CA TYR A 41 6.04 4.36 -10.25
C TYR A 41 6.97 3.51 -11.13
N LYS A 42 7.89 2.74 -10.51
CA LYS A 42 8.78 1.83 -11.25
C LYS A 42 8.02 0.76 -12.03
N ARG A 43 6.95 0.20 -11.48
CA ARG A 43 6.12 -0.82 -12.15
C ARG A 43 5.43 -0.23 -13.37
N THR A 44 4.78 0.92 -13.22
CA THR A 44 4.11 1.65 -14.31
C THR A 44 5.07 1.95 -15.46
N HIS A 45 6.29 2.41 -15.16
CA HIS A 45 7.33 2.66 -16.18
C HIS A 45 7.81 1.40 -16.91
N ARG A 46 7.70 0.22 -16.27
CA ARG A 46 8.11 -1.05 -16.87
C ARG A 46 7.00 -1.71 -17.70
N SER A 47 5.75 -1.60 -17.26
CA SER A 47 4.59 -2.21 -17.93
C SER A 47 3.97 -1.31 -18.99
N ASN A 48 4.20 0.01 -18.93
CA ASN A 48 3.47 1.02 -19.71
C ASN A 48 1.94 0.94 -19.55
N ASP A 49 1.49 0.31 -18.46
CA ASP A 49 0.10 0.17 -18.06
C ASP A 49 -0.12 0.96 -16.77
N ALA A 50 -1.25 1.66 -16.67
CA ALA A 50 -1.64 2.34 -15.45
C ALA A 50 -1.70 1.34 -14.28
N GLN A 51 -1.10 1.70 -13.16
CA GLN A 51 -1.11 0.86 -11.96
C GLN A 51 -1.80 1.60 -10.82
N VAL A 52 -2.60 0.86 -10.05
CA VAL A 52 -3.17 1.33 -8.79
C VAL A 52 -2.68 0.45 -7.65
N ILE A 53 -2.37 1.07 -6.53
CA ILE A 53 -2.17 0.40 -5.25
C ILE A 53 -3.12 0.97 -4.22
N LYS A 54 -3.76 0.06 -3.47
CA LYS A 54 -4.61 0.36 -2.33
C LYS A 54 -3.86 -0.05 -1.05
N LEU A 55 -3.70 0.89 -0.12
CA LEU A 55 -3.11 0.64 1.21
C LEU A 55 -4.19 0.84 2.28
N GLU A 56 -4.46 -0.20 3.07
CA GLU A 56 -5.40 -0.17 4.19
C GLU A 56 -4.60 -0.34 5.49
N PHE A 57 -4.58 0.69 6.34
CA PHE A 57 -3.98 0.66 7.67
C PHE A 57 -5.10 0.43 8.70
N ILE A 58 -5.15 -0.79 9.22
CA ILE A 58 -6.19 -1.28 10.11
C ILE A 58 -5.70 -1.10 11.56
N TYR A 59 -6.42 -0.27 12.29
CA TYR A 59 -6.29 -0.05 13.73
C TYR A 59 -7.42 -0.84 14.44
N PRO A 60 -7.35 -1.03 15.77
CA PRO A 60 -8.42 -1.71 16.50
C PRO A 60 -9.81 -1.06 16.34
N ASP A 61 -9.84 0.28 16.26
CA ASP A 61 -11.08 1.07 16.25
C ASP A 61 -11.35 1.78 14.91
N ASP A 62 -10.40 1.75 13.96
CA ASP A 62 -10.48 2.53 12.72
C ASP A 62 -9.74 1.85 11.56
N ILE A 63 -10.08 2.23 10.32
CA ILE A 63 -9.39 1.79 9.11
C ILE A 63 -9.09 3.01 8.23
N GLU A 64 -7.82 3.32 8.08
CA GLU A 64 -7.37 4.37 7.16
C GLU A 64 -7.01 3.77 5.80
N THR A 65 -7.67 4.23 4.74
CA THR A 65 -7.46 3.72 3.37
C THR A 65 -6.89 4.78 2.44
N TYR A 66 -5.85 4.43 1.69
CA TYR A 66 -5.24 5.27 0.67
C TYR A 66 -5.22 4.58 -0.68
N TYR A 67 -5.50 5.35 -1.74
CA TYR A 67 -5.38 4.90 -3.12
C TYR A 67 -4.33 5.76 -3.84
N TYR A 68 -3.36 5.10 -4.47
CA TYR A 68 -2.38 5.77 -5.31
C TYR A 68 -2.43 5.19 -6.72
N LYS A 69 -2.39 6.08 -7.72
CA LYS A 69 -2.38 5.75 -9.14
C LYS A 69 -1.14 6.35 -9.79
N ALA A 70 -0.50 5.59 -10.67
CA ALA A 70 0.59 6.05 -11.53
C ALA A 70 0.33 5.62 -12.98
#